data_AF-A0AAU3PL37-F1
#
_entry.id   AF-A0AAU3PL37-F1
#
_cell.length_a   1.000
_cell.length_b   1.000
_cell.length_c   1.000
_cell.angle_alpha   90.00
_cell.angle_beta   90.00
_cell.angle_gamma   90.00
#
_symmetry.space_group_name_H-M   'P 1'
#
loop_
_entity.id
_entity.type
_entity.pdbx_description
1 polymer ?
#
loop_
_entity_poly.entity_id
_entity_poly.type
_entity_poly.pdbx_seq_one_letter_code
_entity_poly.pdbx_strand_id
1 'polypeptide(L)' 'MTRKMLLALPPAAPEQTDPPPVLPAHPAYQQILDAFAEAVGPMRARDLCERLDLAVAP' A
#
# COMPACT_ATOMS: atom_id res chain seq x y z
N MET A 1 19.92 -11.47 -29.52
CA MET A 1 20.44 -10.59 -28.46
C MET A 1 19.38 -9.54 -28.15
N THR A 2 18.56 -9.73 -27.12
CA THR A 2 17.45 -8.82 -26.78
C THR A 2 17.93 -7.85 -25.70
N ARG A 3 17.87 -6.55 -25.96
CA ARG A 3 18.34 -5.51 -25.04
C ARG A 3 17.28 -5.25 -23.97
N LYS A 4 17.54 -5.63 -22.71
CA LYS A 4 16.75 -5.23 -21.54
C LYS A 4 17.06 -3.76 -21.22
N MET A 5 16.07 -2.89 -21.33
CA MET A 5 16.17 -1.50 -20.90
C MET A 5 15.67 -1.39 -19.46
N LEU A 6 16.58 -1.14 -18.51
CA LEU A 6 16.21 -0.80 -17.14
C LEU A 6 15.71 0.65 -17.13
N LEU A 7 14.43 0.85 -16.82
CA LEU A 7 13.87 2.16 -16.57
C LEU A 7 14.32 2.60 -15.18
N ALA A 8 15.26 3.54 -15.10
CA ALA A 8 15.64 4.15 -13.83
C ALA A 8 14.48 5.03 -13.35
N LEU A 9 14.04 4.84 -12.11
CA LEU A 9 13.05 5.72 -11.49
C LEU A 9 13.70 7.11 -11.31
N PRO A 10 13.07 8.19 -11.80
CA PRO A 10 13.63 9.52 -11.63
C PRO A 10 13.74 9.87 -10.13
N PRO A 11 14.74 10.69 -9.73
CA PRO A 11 14.86 11.14 -8.36
C PRO A 11 13.56 11.86 -7.95
N ALA A 12 13.06 11.54 -6.75
CA ALA A 12 11.86 12.17 -6.21
C ALA A 12 12.04 13.69 -6.25
N ALA A 13 11.16 14.38 -6.99
CA ALA A 13 11.08 15.82 -6.93
C ALA A 13 10.79 16.25 -5.48
N PRO A 14 11.23 17.45 -5.03
CA PRO A 14 10.87 17.94 -3.71
C PRO A 14 9.34 17.84 -3.55
N GLU A 15 8.91 17.05 -2.57
CA GLU A 15 7.51 16.77 -2.27
C GLU A 15 6.76 18.11 -2.22
N GLN A 16 5.87 18.33 -3.20
CA GLN A 16 4.95 19.46 -3.14
C GLN A 16 4.22 19.33 -1.82
N THR A 17 4.32 20.35 -0.96
CA THR A 17 3.60 20.42 0.32
C THR A 17 2.14 20.72 0.02
N ASP A 18 1.46 19.81 -0.66
CA ASP A 18 0.01 19.79 -0.69
C ASP A 18 -0.48 19.41 0.71
N PRO A 19 -1.59 20.00 1.18
CA PRO A 19 -2.18 19.59 2.44
C PRO A 19 -2.47 18.10 2.40
N PRO A 20 -2.23 17.37 3.51
CA PRO A 20 -2.43 15.93 3.54
C PRO A 20 -3.87 15.60 3.13
N PRO A 21 -4.07 14.56 2.31
CA PRO A 21 -5.40 14.18 1.85
C PRO A 21 -6.30 13.86 3.04
N VAL A 22 -7.57 14.23 2.92
CA VAL A 22 -8.58 13.92 3.94
C VAL A 22 -8.71 12.41 4.07
N LEU A 23 -8.49 11.89 5.28
CA LEU A 23 -8.60 10.47 5.54
C LEU A 23 -10.05 9.99 5.42
N PRO A 24 -10.29 8.78 4.91
CA PRO A 24 -11.62 8.21 4.88
C PRO A 24 -12.19 8.10 6.31
N ALA A 25 -13.43 8.55 6.52
CA ALA A 25 -14.12 8.43 7.81
C ALA A 25 -14.59 7.00 8.14
N HIS A 26 -14.18 6.00 7.35
CA HIS A 26 -14.63 4.63 7.46
C HIS A 26 -13.77 3.84 8.46
N PRO A 27 -14.35 3.04 9.37
CA PRO A 27 -13.59 2.31 10.40
C PRO A 27 -12.61 1.29 9.82
N ALA A 28 -12.85 0.78 8.60
CA ALA A 28 -11.90 -0.12 7.92
C ALA A 28 -10.54 0.55 7.64
N TYR A 29 -10.49 1.89 7.55
CA TYR A 29 -9.24 2.59 7.30
C TYR A 29 -8.23 2.36 8.42
N GLN A 30 -8.66 2.53 9.69
CA GLN A 30 -7.78 2.27 10.84
C GLN A 30 -7.40 0.79 10.94
N GLN A 31 -8.34 -0.12 10.72
CA GLN A 31 -8.06 -1.56 10.76
C GLN A 31 -6.99 -2.00 9.74
N ILE A 32 -7.01 -1.41 8.54
CA ILE A 32 -5.98 -1.65 7.53
C ILE A 32 -4.62 -1.13 8.01
N LEU A 33 -4.58 0.09 8.58
CA LEU A 33 -3.35 0.67 9.09
C LEU A 33 -2.76 -0.15 10.24
N ASP A 34 -3.58 -0.59 11.18
CA ASP A 34 -3.17 -1.44 12.29
C ASP A 34 -2.59 -2.78 11.78
N ALA A 35 -3.26 -3.41 10.80
CA ALA A 35 -2.78 -4.66 10.21
C ALA A 35 -1.39 -4.51 9.54
N PHE A 36 -1.12 -3.36 8.91
CA PHE A 36 0.20 -3.07 8.33
C PHE A 36 1.23 -2.68 9.39
N ALA A 37 0.83 -1.99 10.47
CA ALA A 37 1.72 -1.60 11.55
C ALA A 37 2.26 -2.81 12.33
N GLU A 38 1.45 -3.86 12.45
CA GLU A 38 1.85 -5.12 13.10
C GLU A 38 2.68 -6.05 12.20
N ALA A 39 2.64 -5.84 10.89
CA ALA A 39 3.32 -6.72 9.94
C ALA A 39 4.84 -6.46 9.92
N VAL A 40 5.64 -7.50 10.12
CA VAL A 40 7.10 -7.43 9.95
C VAL A 40 7.44 -7.63 8.47
N GLY A 41 7.23 -6.58 7.67
CA GLY A 41 7.56 -6.55 6.24
C GLY A 41 6.34 -6.43 5.31
N PRO A 42 6.57 -6.51 3.98
CA PRO A 42 5.51 -6.35 3.00
C PRO A 42 4.49 -7.50 3.09
N MET A 43 3.21 -7.15 3.10
CA MET A 43 2.08 -8.09 3.21
C MET A 43 1.34 -8.18 1.88
N ARG A 44 0.92 -9.40 1.47
CA ARG A 44 0.12 -9.54 0.24
C ARG A 44 -1.33 -9.15 0.51
N ALA A 45 -2.02 -8.69 -0.54
CA ALA A 45 -3.43 -8.31 -0.45
C ALA A 45 -4.32 -9.43 0.10
N ARG A 46 -4.03 -10.68 -0.29
CA ARG A 46 -4.76 -11.85 0.23
C ARG A 46 -4.60 -11.98 1.75
N ASP A 47 -3.38 -11.88 2.26
CA ASP A 47 -3.09 -12.03 3.69
C ASP A 47 -3.78 -10.93 4.51
N LEU A 48 -3.85 -9.71 3.96
CA LEU A 48 -4.62 -8.61 4.56
C LEU A 48 -6.13 -8.94 4.62
N CYS A 49 -6.72 -9.42 3.52
CA CYS A 49 -8.13 -9.77 3.50
C CYS A 49 -8.48 -10.89 4.47
N GLU A 50 -7.64 -11.93 4.57
CA GLU A 50 -7.83 -13.01 5.55
C GLU A 50 -7.77 -12.48 6.99
N ARG A 51 -6.84 -11.56 7.29
CA ARG A 51 -6.74 -10.92 8.63
C ARG A 51 -7.95 -10.05 8.97
N LEU A 52 -8.54 -9.41 7.97
CA LEU A 52 -9.71 -8.54 8.12
C LEU A 52 -11.05 -9.28 7.93
N ASP A 53 -11.02 -10.60 7.80
CA ASP A 53 -12.19 -11.45 7.52
C ASP A 53 -13.01 -10.97 6.30
N LEU A 54 -12.31 -10.51 5.27
CA LEU A 54 -12.90 -10.05 4.02
C LEU A 54 -12.99 -11.20 3.02
N ALA A 55 -14.11 -11.30 2.32
CA ALA A 55 -14.30 -12.30 1.28
C ALA A 55 -13.26 -12.12 0.16
N VAL A 56 -12.43 -13.15 -0.07
CA VAL A 56 -11.47 -13.20 -1.18
C VAL A 56 -12.05 -14.10 -2.27
N ALA A 57 -12.19 -13.56 -3.49
CA ALA A 57 -12.55 -14.37 -4.65
C ALA A 57 -11.38 -15.31 -5.04
N PRO A 58 -11.65 -16.56 -5.46
CA PRO A 58 -10.62 -17.54 -5.82
C PRO A 58 -9.81 -17.15 -7.07
#